data_AF-A0A2E5C0Y9-F1
#
_entry.id   AF-A0A2E5C0Y9-F1
#
_cell.length_a   1.000
_cell.length_b   1.000
_cell.length_c   1.000
_cell.angle_alpha   90.00
_cell.angle_beta   90.00
_cell.angle_gamma   90.00
#
_symmetry.space_group_name_H-M   'P 1'
#
loop_
_entity.id
_entity.type
_entity.pdbx_description
1 polymer ?
#
loop_
_entity_poly.entity_id
_entity_poly.type
_entity_poly.pdbx_seq_one_letter_code
_entity_poly.pdbx_strand_id
1 'polypeptide(L)' 'MNSYLKVCKEILIRILLLLILIFSGCSKAEPDYVFFKTENREKLEVNAVKYCHGDFKVLQEEVYGPYTRASIQCMQ' A
#
# COMPACT_ATOMS: atom_id res chain seq x y z
N MET A 1 -12.66 39.50 -26.14
CA MET A 1 -11.46 38.80 -25.60
C MET A 1 -11.71 38.10 -24.26
N ASN A 2 -12.96 37.69 -23.94
CA ASN A 2 -13.32 37.13 -22.61
C ASN A 2 -13.76 35.66 -22.62
N SER A 3 -14.14 35.09 -23.77
CA SER A 3 -14.57 33.68 -23.84
C SER A 3 -13.41 32.68 -23.72
N TYR A 4 -12.27 32.96 -24.35
CA TYR A 4 -11.10 32.08 -24.31
C TYR A 4 -10.51 31.93 -22.90
N LEU A 5 -10.52 33.00 -22.11
CA LEU A 5 -10.02 32.98 -20.74
C LEU A 5 -10.90 32.11 -19.82
N LYS A 6 -12.22 32.10 -20.06
CA LYS A 6 -13.18 31.23 -19.34
C LYS A 6 -12.95 29.76 -19.67
N VAL A 7 -12.77 29.43 -20.95
CA VAL A 7 -12.52 28.05 -21.41
C VAL A 7 -11.18 27.54 -20.88
N CYS A 8 -10.13 28.36 -20.90
CA CYS A 8 -8.84 28.01 -20.29
C CYS A 8 -8.96 27.71 -18.80
N LYS A 9 -9.73 28.53 -18.04
CA LYS A 9 -9.91 28.34 -16.60
C LYS A 9 -10.64 27.03 -16.27
N GLU A 10 -11.68 26.69 -17.04
CA GLU A 10 -12.43 25.43 -16.90
C GLU A 10 -11.56 24.20 -17.21
N ILE A 11 -10.74 24.27 -18.26
CA ILE A 11 -9.81 23.19 -18.61
C ILE A 11 -8.75 23.00 -17.51
N LEU A 12 -8.20 24.10 -16.98
CA LEU A 12 -7.18 24.05 -15.93
C LEU A 12 -7.71 23.37 -14.65
N ILE A 13 -8.95 23.68 -14.26
CA ILE A 13 -9.61 23.08 -13.10
C ILE A 13 -9.79 21.56 -13.28
N ARG A 14 -10.19 21.12 -14.48
CA ARG A 14 -10.35 19.69 -14.77
C ARG A 14 -9.03 18.93 -14.73
N ILE A 15 -7.96 19.53 -15.23
CA ILE A 15 -6.61 18.94 -15.17
C ILE A 15 -6.14 18.82 -13.71
N LEU A 16 -6.37 19.87 -12.91
CA LEU A 16 -6.01 19.86 -11.48
C LEU A 16 -6.76 18.77 -10.71
N LEU A 17 -8.07 18.60 -10.98
CA LEU A 17 -8.89 17.56 -10.36
C LEU A 17 -8.43 16.15 -10.75
N LEU A 18 -8.05 15.94 -12.01
CA LEU A 18 -7.48 14.67 -12.47
C LEU A 18 -6.15 14.36 -11.78
N LEU A 19 -5.29 15.36 -11.59
CA LEU A 19 -4.03 15.18 -10.87
C LEU A 19 -4.24 14.81 -9.40
N ILE A 20 -5.19 15.44 -8.71
CA ILE A 20 -5.51 15.11 -7.31
C ILE A 20 -5.98 13.66 -7.18
N LEU A 21 -6.81 13.18 -8.11
CA LEU A 21 -7.28 11.79 -8.13
C LEU A 21 -6.16 10.77 -8.38
N ILE A 22 -5.13 11.15 -9.16
CA ILE A 22 -3.97 10.29 -9.43
C ILE A 22 -3.04 10.25 -8.21
N PHE A 23 -2.88 11.37 -7.50
CA PHE A 23 -2.00 11.45 -6.32
C PHE A 23 -2.66 11.04 -5.01
N SER A 24 -3.99 10.90 -4.95
CA SER A 24 -4.68 10.26 -3.83
C SER A 24 -4.58 8.73 -3.85
N GLY A 25 -3.44 8.20 -4.34
CA GLY A 25 -3.11 6.79 -4.24
C GLY A 25 -3.12 6.36 -2.77
N CYS A 26 -3.89 5.32 -2.49
CA CYS A 26 -4.21 4.81 -1.16
C CYS A 26 -2.93 4.61 -0.32
N SER A 27 -2.70 5.48 0.66
CA SER A 27 -1.75 5.20 1.73
C SER A 27 -2.25 3.92 2.42
N LYS A 28 -1.54 2.81 2.24
CA LYS A 28 -1.82 1.55 2.94
C LYS A 28 -1.56 1.77 4.43
N ALA A 29 -2.53 2.36 5.11
CA ALA A 29 -2.54 2.51 6.56
C ALA A 29 -2.93 1.19 7.26
N GLU A 30 -3.43 0.21 6.51
CA GLU A 30 -3.74 -1.12 7.02
C GLU A 30 -2.49 -2.01 6.95
N PRO A 31 -2.18 -2.74 8.04
CA PRO A 31 -1.06 -3.66 8.03
C PRO A 31 -1.33 -4.81 7.05
N ASP A 32 -0.30 -5.17 6.30
CA ASP A 32 -0.38 -6.26 5.35
C ASP A 32 -0.24 -7.61 6.06
N TYR A 33 -0.87 -8.66 5.53
CA TYR A 33 -0.90 -9.97 6.18
C TYR A 33 -0.18 -11.03 5.34
N VAL A 34 0.70 -11.80 5.98
CA VAL A 34 1.44 -12.91 5.36
C VAL A 34 1.13 -14.20 6.10
N PHE A 35 0.78 -15.24 5.35
CA PHE A 35 0.59 -16.59 5.88
C PHE A 35 1.83 -17.45 5.63
N PHE A 36 2.22 -18.21 6.64
CA PHE A 36 3.30 -19.20 6.55
C PHE A 36 2.97 -20.43 7.38
N LYS A 37 3.66 -21.54 7.15
CA LYS A 37 3.53 -22.72 8.01
C LYS A 37 4.24 -22.45 9.33
N THR A 38 3.62 -22.77 10.47
CA THR A 38 4.15 -22.49 11.81
C THR A 38 5.55 -23.09 12.02
N GLU A 39 5.81 -24.27 11.44
CA GLU A 39 7.11 -24.97 11.49
C GLU A 39 8.22 -24.31 10.66
N ASN A 40 7.90 -23.32 9.81
CA ASN A 40 8.84 -22.71 8.87
C ASN A 40 8.76 -21.18 8.93
N ARG A 41 9.36 -20.62 9.98
CA ARG A 41 9.44 -19.17 10.20
C ARG A 41 10.30 -18.45 9.17
N GLU A 42 11.29 -19.10 8.57
CA GLU A 42 12.12 -18.52 7.49
C GLU A 42 11.27 -18.10 6.28
N LYS A 43 10.18 -18.84 5.98
CA LYS A 43 9.23 -18.43 4.93
C LYS A 43 8.53 -17.11 5.22
N LEU A 44 8.36 -16.73 6.49
CA LEU A 44 7.82 -15.41 6.83
C LEU A 44 8.76 -14.32 6.32
N GLU A 45 10.06 -14.41 6.63
CA GLU A 45 11.05 -13.41 6.24
C GLU A 45 11.16 -13.29 4.72
N VAL A 46 11.28 -14.42 4.01
CA VAL A 46 11.38 -14.43 2.54
C VAL A 46 10.13 -13.80 1.90
N ASN A 47 8.93 -14.16 2.39
CA ASN A 47 7.69 -13.63 1.86
C ASN A 47 7.51 -12.15 2.19
N ALA A 48 7.87 -11.73 3.40
CA ALA A 48 7.73 -10.36 3.86
C ALA A 48 8.71 -9.42 3.15
N VAL A 49 9.98 -9.82 2.96
CA VAL A 49 10.96 -9.03 2.17
C VAL A 49 10.52 -8.94 0.71
N LYS A 50 10.06 -10.05 0.12
CA LYS A 50 9.55 -10.05 -1.27
C LYS A 50 8.34 -9.15 -1.43
N TYR A 51 7.48 -9.10 -0.43
CA TYR A 51 6.26 -8.29 -0.44
C TYR A 51 6.55 -6.80 -0.21
N CYS A 52 7.39 -6.49 0.78
CA CYS A 52 7.74 -5.12 1.14
C CYS A 52 8.82 -4.51 0.24
N HIS A 53 9.48 -5.30 -0.59
CA HIS A 53 10.64 -4.89 -1.40
C HIS A 53 11.75 -4.22 -0.56
N GLY A 54 11.91 -4.64 0.69
CA GLY A 54 12.78 -3.99 1.66
C GLY A 54 12.55 -4.48 3.08
N ASP A 55 12.88 -3.63 4.05
CA ASP A 55 12.74 -3.92 5.46
C ASP A 55 11.27 -3.98 5.90
N PHE A 56 10.99 -4.80 6.90
CA PHE A 56 9.66 -4.96 7.44
C PHE A 56 9.71 -5.18 8.96
N LYS A 57 8.57 -4.91 9.61
CA LYS A 57 8.37 -5.19 11.03
C LYS A 57 7.15 -6.06 11.21
N VAL A 58 7.30 -7.13 11.99
CA VAL A 58 6.18 -7.95 12.43
C VAL A 58 5.47 -7.21 13.57
N LEU A 59 4.17 -6.99 13.42
CA LEU A 59 3.33 -6.34 14.42
C LEU A 59 2.66 -7.37 15.32
N GLN A 60 2.10 -8.43 14.74
CA GLN A 60 1.35 -9.46 15.47
C GLN A 60 1.39 -10.79 14.71
N GLU A 61 1.38 -11.90 15.46
CA GLU A 61 1.28 -13.25 14.91
C GLU A 61 0.08 -13.98 15.52
N GLU A 62 -0.73 -14.60 14.67
CA GLU A 62 -1.90 -15.39 15.06
C GLU A 62 -1.75 -16.82 14.51
N VAL A 63 -1.82 -17.81 15.38
CA VAL A 63 -1.66 -19.23 15.00
C VAL A 63 -3.02 -19.82 14.62
N TYR A 64 -3.06 -20.40 13.42
CA TYR A 64 -4.20 -21.07 12.82
C TYR A 64 -3.83 -22.51 12.47
N GLY A 65 -3.82 -23.39 13.48
CA GLY A 65 -3.43 -24.79 13.32
C GLY A 65 -2.00 -24.93 12.77
N PRO A 66 -1.79 -25.57 11.61
CA PRO A 66 -0.45 -25.71 11.00
C PRO A 66 0.09 -24.43 10.35
N TYR A 67 -0.71 -23.36 10.30
CA TYR A 67 -0.35 -22.08 9.70
C TYR A 67 -0.29 -20.98 10.76
N THR A 68 0.50 -19.95 10.49
CA THR A 68 0.56 -18.72 11.26
C THR A 68 0.35 -17.53 10.32
N ARG A 69 -0.47 -16.57 10.75
CA ARG A 69 -0.70 -15.30 10.08
C ARG A 69 0.13 -14.24 10.79
N ALA A 70 1.04 -13.60 10.08
CA ALA A 70 1.75 -12.42 10.57
C ALA A 70 1.14 -11.15 9.97
N SER A 71 0.82 -10.20 10.84
CA SER A 71 0.59 -8.80 10.49
C SER A 71 1.95 -8.12 10.36
N ILE A 72 2.24 -7.56 9.20
CA ILE A 72 3.51 -6.91 8.89
C ILE A 72 3.29 -5.45 8.50
N GLN A 73 4.27 -4.62 8.83
CA GLN A 73 4.40 -3.25 8.37
C GLN A 73 5.66 -3.16 7.52
N CYS A 74 5.52 -2.78 6.25
CA CYS A 74 6.67 -2.46 5.42
C CYS A 74 7.29 -1.14 5.87
N MET A 75 8.60 -1.15 6.07
CA MET A 75 9.37 0.05 6.41
C MET A 75 9.82 0.69 5.09
N GLN A 76 9.37 1.92 4.84
CA GLN A 76 9.79 2.73 3.70
C GLN A 76 11.14 3.39 3.96
#